data_AF-L1KYB4-F1
#
_entry.id   AF-L1KYB4-F1
#
_cell.length_a   1.000
_cell.length_b   1.000
_cell.length_c   1.000
_cell.angle_alpha   90.00
_cell.angle_beta   90.00
_cell.angle_gamma   90.00
#
_symmetry.space_group_name_H-M   'P 1'
#
loop_
_entity.id
_entity.type
_entity.pdbx_description
1 polymer ?
#
loop_
_entity_poly.entity_id
_entity_poly.type
_entity_poly.pdbx_seq_one_letter_code
_entity_poly.pdbx_strand_id
1 'polypeptide(L)'
;MRELAESVEVVSRWEIGDPDAPALTQRVTFSTVVGDMRRALVQSRVYLSISDIEDSHKRAVIRLALTATAAQHDAVVGAFQHLVRTVRPGVGAEE
;
A
#
# COMPACT_ATOMS: atom_id res chain seq x y z
N MET A 1 -10.12 3.64 14.40
CA MET A 1 -9.33 2.93 15.44
C MET A 1 -7.86 3.21 15.22
N ARG A 2 -7.16 3.70 16.25
CA ARG A 2 -5.70 3.77 16.27
C ARG A 2 -5.25 2.76 17.33
N GLU A 3 -5.06 1.51 16.91
CA GLU A 3 -4.39 0.51 17.76
C GLU A 3 -2.91 0.93 17.88
N LEU A 4 -2.43 1.04 19.12
CA LEU A 4 -1.04 1.36 19.41
C LEU A 4 -0.19 0.13 19.05
N ALA A 5 0.49 0.18 17.91
CA ALA A 5 1.54 -0.76 17.59
C ALA A 5 2.73 -0.49 18.52
N GLU A 6 3.09 -1.49 19.33
CA GLU A 6 4.14 -1.39 20.36
C GLU A 6 5.56 -1.33 19.75
N SER A 7 5.72 -1.86 18.54
CA SER A 7 6.92 -1.71 17.72
C SER A 7 6.54 -1.70 16.23
N VAL A 8 7.07 -0.74 15.48
CA VAL A 8 6.91 -0.63 14.02
C VAL A 8 8.29 -0.51 13.41
N GLU A 9 8.67 -1.46 12.58
CA GLU A 9 9.93 -1.41 11.83
C GLU A 9 9.64 -1.28 10.33
N VAL A 10 10.37 -0.38 9.67
CA VAL A 10 10.36 -0.28 8.22
C VAL A 10 11.40 -1.23 7.67
N VAL A 11 10.95 -2.34 7.09
CA VAL A 11 11.85 -3.40 6.60
C VAL A 11 12.45 -3.04 5.25
N SER A 12 11.70 -2.30 4.41
CA SER A 12 12.19 -1.88 3.10
C SER A 12 11.34 -0.76 2.51
N ARG A 13 11.98 0.16 1.78
CA ARG A 13 11.34 1.26 1.03
C ARG A 13 11.95 1.34 -0.37
N TRP A 14 11.09 1.44 -1.38
CA TRP A 14 11.49 1.55 -2.78
C TRP A 14 10.60 2.58 -3.48
N GLU A 15 11.21 3.43 -4.30
CA GLU A 15 10.51 4.40 -5.15
C GLU A 15 10.72 3.98 -6.60
N ILE A 16 9.62 3.84 -7.35
CA ILE A 16 9.63 3.31 -8.72
C ILE A 16 8.65 4.15 -9.55
N GLY A 17 9.04 4.56 -10.75
CA GLY A 17 8.16 5.29 -11.67
C GLY A 17 8.68 6.70 -11.97
N ASP A 18 7.75 7.57 -12.37
CA ASP A 18 8.05 8.93 -12.78
C ASP A 18 8.71 9.73 -11.63
N PRO A 19 9.80 10.51 -11.87
CA PRO A 19 10.43 11.33 -10.84
C PRO A 19 9.49 12.35 -10.21
N ASP A 20 8.52 12.85 -10.98
CA ASP A 20 7.52 13.81 -10.54
C ASP A 20 6.30 13.14 -9.89
N ALA A 21 6.21 11.80 -9.96
CA ALA A 21 5.10 11.01 -9.41
C ALA A 21 5.49 9.55 -9.08
N PRO A 22 6.46 9.32 -8.17
CA PRO A 22 6.95 7.97 -7.92
C PRO A 22 5.89 7.11 -7.22
N ALA A 23 5.77 5.85 -7.64
CA ALA A 23 5.10 4.84 -6.85
C ALA A 23 6.02 4.45 -5.68
N LEU A 24 5.57 4.75 -4.46
CA LEU A 24 6.30 4.42 -3.24
C LEU A 24 5.81 3.07 -2.70
N THR A 25 6.70 2.09 -2.61
CA THR A 25 6.45 0.82 -1.93
C THR A 25 7.17 0.79 -0.59
N GLN A 26 6.44 0.55 0.49
CA GLN A 26 6.99 0.44 1.83
C GLN A 26 6.49 -0.83 2.50
N ARG A 27 7.40 -1.66 3.00
CA ARG A 27 7.07 -2.81 3.84
C ARG A 27 7.36 -2.45 5.29
N VAL A 28 6.38 -2.69 6.15
CA VAL A 28 6.50 -2.51 7.59
C VAL A 28 6.15 -3.79 8.32
N THR A 29 6.85 -4.07 9.41
CA THR A 29 6.51 -5.13 10.35
C THR A 29 6.09 -4.49 11.65
N PHE A 30 5.01 -5.00 12.24
CA PHE A 30 4.56 -4.53 13.54
C PHE A 30 3.80 -5.62 14.29
N SER A 31 3.78 -5.53 15.61
CA SER A 31 2.93 -6.36 16.44
C SER A 31 1.74 -5.55 16.91
N THR A 32 0.53 -6.07 16.72
CA THR A 32 -0.70 -5.50 17.28
C THR A 32 -1.57 -6.61 17.88
N VAL A 33 -2.54 -6.22 18.68
CA VAL A 33 -3.58 -7.11 19.17
C VAL A 33 -4.75 -7.05 18.19
N VAL A 34 -5.06 -8.17 17.53
CA VAL A 34 -6.22 -8.31 16.63
C VAL A 34 -7.20 -9.29 17.28
N GLY A 35 -8.33 -8.79 17.77
CA GLY A 35 -9.17 -9.54 18.72
C GLY A 35 -8.52 -9.55 20.11
N ASP A 36 -8.47 -10.72 20.77
CA ASP A 36 -7.77 -10.91 22.06
C ASP A 36 -6.36 -11.54 21.91
N MET A 37 -5.86 -11.64 20.68
CA MET A 37 -4.57 -12.30 20.39
C MET A 37 -3.54 -11.33 19.82
N ARG A 38 -2.33 -11.37 20.40
CA ARG A 38 -1.16 -10.68 19.85
C ARG A 38 -0.71 -11.35 18.58
N ARG A 39 -0.58 -10.59 17.50
CA ARG A 39 -0.14 -11.09 16.19
C ARG A 39 1.00 -10.24 15.64
N ALA A 40 2.05 -10.91 15.18
CA ALA A 40 3.08 -10.30 14.36
C ALA A 40 2.55 -10.19 12.92
N LEU A 41 2.46 -8.95 12.43
CA LEU A 41 1.93 -8.63 11.11
C LEU A 41 3.01 -8.00 10.24
N VAL A 42 2.91 -8.31 8.95
CA VAL A 42 3.64 -7.67 7.87
C VAL A 42 2.64 -6.89 7.06
N GLN A 43 2.95 -5.63 6.76
CA GLN A 43 2.14 -4.81 5.89
C GLN A 43 2.97 -4.24 4.75
N SER A 44 2.57 -4.57 3.52
CA SER A 44 3.10 -3.98 2.29
C SER A 44 2.18 -2.85 1.85
N ARG A 45 2.69 -1.62 1.85
CA ARG A 45 1.99 -0.42 1.41
C ARG A 45 2.53 0.03 0.06
N VAL A 46 1.63 0.41 -0.83
CA VAL A 46 1.96 1.07 -2.09
C VAL A 46 1.17 2.38 -2.15
N TYR A 47 1.87 3.46 -2.46
CA TYR A 47 1.28 4.75 -2.75
C TYR A 47 1.44 5.02 -4.24
N LEU A 48 0.32 5.28 -4.91
CA LEU A 48 0.27 5.65 -6.31
C LEU A 48 -0.17 7.12 -6.40
N SER A 49 0.54 7.91 -7.18
CA SER A 49 0.16 9.28 -7.51
C SER A 49 -0.37 9.29 -8.94
N ILE A 50 -1.58 9.81 -9.12
CA ILE A 50 -2.24 9.90 -10.42
C ILE A 50 -2.52 11.38 -10.67
N SER A 51 -1.98 11.93 -11.74
CA SER A 51 -2.31 13.29 -12.18
C SER A 51 -3.74 13.34 -12.71
N ASP A 52 -4.44 14.42 -12.40
CA ASP A 52 -5.70 14.74 -13.04
C ASP A 52 -5.47 15.05 -14.53
N ILE A 53 -6.36 14.56 -15.39
CA ILE A 53 -6.27 14.71 -16.85
C ILE A 53 -6.66 16.13 -17.27
N GLU A 54 -7.57 16.77 -16.53
CA GLU A 54 -8.07 18.12 -16.80
C GLU A 54 -7.18 19.22 -16.19
N ASP A 55 -6.47 18.89 -15.11
CA ASP A 55 -5.65 19.85 -14.36
C ASP A 55 -4.37 19.20 -13.83
N SER A 56 -3.24 19.39 -14.52
CA SER A 56 -1.95 18.78 -14.15
C SER A 56 -1.41 19.23 -12.78
N HIS A 57 -1.98 20.28 -12.17
CA HIS A 57 -1.61 20.69 -10.81
C HIS A 57 -2.37 19.93 -9.73
N LYS A 58 -3.41 19.17 -10.08
CA LYS A 58 -4.16 18.29 -9.18
C LYS A 58 -3.69 16.85 -9.32
N ARG A 59 -3.62 16.15 -8.18
CA ARG A 59 -3.21 14.74 -8.10
C ARG A 59 -4.08 14.00 -7.11
N ALA A 60 -4.49 12.79 -7.47
CA ALA A 60 -5.08 11.82 -6.56
C ALA A 60 -3.99 10.89 -6.02
N VAL A 61 -3.99 10.66 -4.70
CA VAL A 61 -3.09 9.69 -4.08
C VAL A 61 -3.88 8.46 -3.65
N ILE A 62 -3.57 7.31 -4.24
CA ILE A 62 -4.17 6.03 -3.87
C ILE A 62 -3.20 5.28 -2.97
N ARG A 63 -3.64 4.91 -1.77
CA ARG A 63 -2.88 4.06 -0.86
C ARG A 63 -3.48 2.66 -0.82
N LEU A 64 -2.70 1.69 -1.27
CA LEU A 64 -3.02 0.26 -1.20
C LEU A 64 -2.21 -0.37 -0.08
N ALA A 65 -2.83 -1.21 0.75
CA ALA A 65 -2.14 -1.88 1.85
C ALA A 65 -2.56 -3.35 1.95
N LEU A 66 -1.60 -4.26 1.77
CA LEU A 66 -1.75 -5.66 2.11
C LEU A 66 -1.28 -5.86 3.54
N THR A 67 -2.12 -6.44 4.40
CA THR A 67 -1.76 -6.80 5.78
C THR A 67 -1.95 -8.31 5.96
N ALA A 68 -0.92 -8.99 6.43
CA ALA A 68 -0.95 -10.43 6.65
C ALA A 68 -0.02 -10.82 7.82
N THR A 69 -0.16 -12.03 8.35
CA THR A 69 0.91 -12.59 9.19
C THR A 69 2.17 -12.86 8.34
N ALA A 70 3.34 -12.98 8.98
CA ALA A 70 4.59 -13.26 8.25
C ALA A 70 4.50 -14.52 7.38
N ALA A 71 3.93 -15.61 7.92
CA ALA A 71 3.77 -16.87 7.18
C ALA A 71 2.81 -16.75 5.97
N GLN A 72 1.81 -15.88 6.04
CA GLN A 72 0.86 -15.67 4.95
C GLN A 72 1.38 -14.67 3.91
N HIS A 73 2.21 -13.71 4.32
CA HIS A 73 2.68 -12.60 3.49
C HIS A 73 3.40 -13.11 2.23
N ASP A 74 4.34 -14.04 2.39
CA ASP A 74 5.12 -14.59 1.26
C ASP A 74 4.23 -15.28 0.22
N ALA A 75 3.12 -15.90 0.65
CA ALA A 75 2.20 -16.58 -0.25
C ALA A 75 1.33 -15.61 -1.07
N VAL A 76 1.03 -14.41 -0.56
CA VAL A 76 0.06 -13.48 -1.18
C VAL A 76 0.69 -12.20 -1.74
N VAL A 77 1.95 -11.92 -1.43
CA VAL A 77 2.64 -10.70 -1.90
C VAL A 77 2.70 -10.61 -3.43
N GLY A 78 2.90 -11.74 -4.13
CA GLY A 78 2.89 -11.79 -5.60
C GLY A 78 1.52 -11.43 -6.19
N ALA A 79 0.43 -11.94 -5.61
CA ALA A 79 -0.93 -11.61 -6.02
C ALA A 79 -1.26 -10.14 -5.74
N PHE A 80 -0.79 -9.59 -4.62
CA PHE A 80 -0.93 -8.17 -4.32
C PHE A 80 -0.16 -7.28 -5.31
N GLN A 81 1.07 -7.67 -5.70
CA GLN A 81 1.81 -6.97 -6.75
C GLN A 81 1.07 -7.00 -8.09
N HIS A 82 0.44 -8.13 -8.43
CA HIS A 82 -0.40 -8.23 -9.62
C HIS A 82 -1.60 -7.26 -9.54
N LEU A 83 -2.33 -7.24 -8.42
CA LEU A 83 -3.42 -6.29 -8.19
C LEU A 83 -2.98 -4.84 -8.39
N VAL A 84 -1.86 -4.44 -7.78
CA VAL A 84 -1.30 -3.08 -7.91
C VAL A 84 -1.06 -2.71 -9.38
N ARG A 85 -0.53 -3.63 -10.19
CA ARG A 85 -0.31 -3.42 -11.64
C ARG A 85 -1.59 -3.23 -12.44
N THR A 86 -2.72 -3.71 -11.92
CA THR A 86 -4.03 -3.50 -12.54
C THR A 86 -4.68 -2.18 -12.14
N VAL A 87 -4.09 -1.36 -11.28
CA VAL A 87 -4.70 -0.07 -10.90
C VAL A 87 -4.40 0.97 -11.97
N ARG A 88 -5.46 1.53 -12.55
CA ARG A 88 -5.44 2.58 -13.56
C ARG A 88 -6.69 3.45 -13.38
N PRO A 89 -6.66 4.73 -13.77
CA PRO A 89 -7.86 5.56 -13.82
C PRO A 89 -8.97 4.86 -14.62
N GLY A 90 -10.22 4.95 -14.14
CA GLY A 90 -11.36 4.53 -14.94
C GLY A 90 -11.60 5.54 -16.06
N VAL A 91 -12.06 5.06 -17.22
CA VAL A 91 -12.71 5.94 -18.20
C VAL A 91 -14.05 6.33 -17.58
N GLY A 92 -14.23 7.62 -17.28
CA GLY A 92 -15.45 8.12 -16.63
C GLY A 92 -16.69 7.73 -17.44
N ALA A 93 -17.67 7.12 -16.78
CA ALA A 93 -19.04 7.20 -17.25
C ALA A 93 -19.57 8.53 -16.70
N GLU A 94 -19.85 9.47 -17.59
CA GLU A 94 -20.72 10.59 -17.28
C GLU A 94 -22.12 10.02 -16.98
N GLU A 95 -22.65 10.26 -15.78
CA GLU A 95 -24.08 10.09 -15.44
C GLU A 95 -24.74 11.47 -15.38
#